data_AF-A0A645GFS6-F1
#
_entry.id   AF-A0A645GFS6-F1
#
_cell.length_a   1.000
_cell.length_b   1.000
_cell.length_c   1.000
_cell.angle_alpha   90.00
_cell.angle_beta   90.00
_cell.angle_gamma   90.00
#
_symmetry.space_group_name_H-M   'P 1'
#
loop_
_entity.id
_entity.type
_entity.pdbx_description
1 polymer ?
#
loop_
_entity_poly.entity_id
_entity_poly.type
_entity_poly.pdbx_seq_one_letter_code
_entity_poly.pdbx_strand_id
1 'polypeptide(L)'
;MAQAGQYNYGRIMKRHDAAAAALALSEFARAALSAVHLLNRSYMPYYKWAFRSARRLPLLSDVVTELDALFLPETDREALIETICSRVSEFLKKEGLSSARDTFLIAHAEEVTLRIKSAALRNMGIMVG
;
A
#
# COMPACT_ATOMS: atom_id res chain seq x y z
N MET A 1 0.77 4.24 1.55
CA MET A 1 1.06 2.88 2.07
C MET A 1 2.17 2.90 3.12
N ALA A 2 3.44 3.17 2.76
CA ALA A 2 4.58 3.10 3.69
C ALA A 2 4.40 3.92 4.98
N GLN A 3 3.91 5.16 4.85
CA GLN A 3 3.78 6.11 5.96
C GLN A 3 2.72 5.64 6.97
N ALA A 4 1.49 5.40 6.53
CA ALA A 4 0.41 4.95 7.43
C ALA A 4 0.63 3.52 7.97
N GLY A 5 1.16 2.61 7.15
CA GLY A 5 1.44 1.22 7.52
C GLY A 5 2.79 1.06 8.21
N GLN A 6 3.82 0.70 7.44
CA GLN A 6 5.16 0.30 7.90
C GLN A 6 5.78 1.30 8.90
N TYR A 7 5.57 2.61 8.71
CA TYR A 7 6.14 3.62 9.59
C TYR A 7 5.29 3.93 10.83
N ASN A 8 3.99 4.20 10.65
CA ASN A 8 3.15 4.74 11.74
C ASN A 8 2.41 3.69 12.55
N TYR A 9 1.87 2.64 11.95
CA TYR A 9 0.92 1.75 12.62
C TYR A 9 1.49 1.14 13.91
N GLY A 10 2.65 0.47 13.82
CA GLY A 10 3.31 -0.13 14.99
C GLY A 10 3.72 0.91 16.05
N ARG A 11 4.10 2.13 15.63
CA ARG A 11 4.44 3.22 16.56
C ARG A 11 3.23 3.74 17.32
N ILE A 12 2.08 3.81 16.69
CA ILE A 12 0.82 4.19 17.32
C ILE A 12 0.38 3.08 18.29
N MET A 13 0.47 1.82 17.87
CA MET A 13 0.14 0.66 18.73
C MET A 13 0.99 0.60 20.00
N LYS A 14 2.29 0.93 19.91
CA LYS A 14 3.18 1.03 21.09
C LYS A 14 2.77 2.12 22.09
N ARG A 15 1.94 3.08 21.69
CA ARG A 15 1.37 4.11 22.58
C ARG A 15 -0.01 3.72 23.12
N HIS A 16 -0.52 2.54 22.75
CA HIS A 16 -1.84 2.05 23.13
C HIS A 16 -3.01 2.94 22.67
N ASP A 17 -2.84 3.68 21.57
CA ASP A 17 -3.90 4.49 20.97
C ASP A 17 -4.62 3.71 19.86
N ALA A 18 -5.66 2.97 20.26
CA ALA A 18 -6.42 2.13 19.34
C ALA A 18 -7.20 2.94 18.28
N ALA A 19 -7.66 4.15 18.63
CA ALA A 19 -8.42 4.99 17.70
C ALA A 19 -7.52 5.52 16.58
N ALA A 20 -6.33 6.03 16.93
CA ALA A 20 -5.35 6.46 15.94
C ALA A 20 -4.83 5.28 15.10
N ALA A 21 -4.67 4.09 15.70
CA ALA A 21 -4.25 2.89 14.98
C ALA A 21 -5.29 2.47 13.93
N ALA A 22 -6.59 2.56 14.26
CA ALA A 22 -7.67 2.29 13.33
C ALA A 22 -7.68 3.27 12.14
N LEU A 23 -7.39 4.56 12.37
CA LEU A 23 -7.25 5.54 11.30
C LEU A 23 -6.06 5.23 10.40
N ALA A 24 -4.89 4.93 10.98
CA ALA A 24 -3.70 4.55 10.21
C ALA A 24 -3.94 3.27 9.38
N LEU A 25 -4.63 2.27 9.95
CA LEU A 25 -5.00 1.04 9.26
C LEU A 25 -5.95 1.31 8.08
N SER A 26 -6.96 2.16 8.27
CA SER A 26 -7.91 2.54 7.21
C SER A 26 -7.20 3.28 6.06
N GLU A 27 -6.30 4.19 6.39
CA GLU A 27 -5.51 4.94 5.40
C GLU A 27 -4.54 4.01 4.64
N PHE A 28 -3.88 3.10 5.36
CA PHE A 28 -3.06 2.05 4.75
C PHE A 28 -3.86 1.22 3.75
N ALA A 29 -5.02 0.69 4.17
CA ALA A 29 -5.86 -0.17 3.34
C ALA A 29 -6.37 0.57 2.09
N ARG A 30 -6.77 1.84 2.22
CA ARG A 30 -7.19 2.67 1.07
C ARG A 30 -6.05 2.90 0.10
N ALA A 31 -4.86 3.25 0.59
CA ALA A 31 -3.69 3.46 -0.25
C ALA A 31 -3.27 2.15 -0.95
N ALA A 32 -3.34 1.01 -0.27
CA ALA A 32 -3.04 -0.30 -0.84
C ALA A 32 -4.05 -0.71 -1.91
N LEU A 33 -5.34 -0.53 -1.67
CA LEU A 33 -6.38 -0.76 -2.69
C LEU A 33 -6.17 0.14 -3.91
N SER A 34 -5.83 1.41 -3.71
CA SER A 34 -5.51 2.34 -4.80
C SER A 34 -4.32 1.84 -5.62
N ALA A 35 -3.23 1.43 -4.95
CA ALA A 35 -2.06 0.86 -5.61
C ALA A 35 -2.40 -0.41 -6.41
N VAL A 36 -3.16 -1.35 -5.84
CA VAL A 36 -3.61 -2.57 -6.54
C VAL A 36 -4.39 -2.21 -7.80
N HIS A 37 -5.31 -1.24 -7.74
CA HIS A 37 -6.06 -0.79 -8.92
C HIS A 37 -5.14 -0.18 -9.98
N LEU A 38 -4.24 0.73 -9.60
CA LEU A 38 -3.31 1.38 -10.53
C LEU A 38 -2.36 0.38 -11.20
N LEU A 39 -1.86 -0.61 -10.47
CA LEU A 39 -1.02 -1.69 -11.02
C LEU A 39 -1.79 -2.58 -11.99
N ASN A 40 -3.11 -2.72 -11.79
CA ASN A 40 -4.02 -3.35 -12.76
C ASN A 40 -4.50 -2.40 -13.87
N ARG A 41 -3.95 -1.18 -13.98
CA ARG A 41 -4.38 -0.13 -14.93
C ARG A 41 -5.88 0.19 -14.85
N SER A 42 -6.42 0.14 -13.64
CA SER A 42 -7.81 0.43 -13.32
C SER A 42 -7.90 1.57 -12.31
N TYR A 43 -8.96 2.36 -12.36
CA TYR A 43 -9.22 3.36 -11.33
C TYR A 43 -9.94 2.74 -10.14
N MET A 44 -9.49 3.05 -8.93
CA MET A 44 -10.21 2.65 -7.72
C MET A 44 -11.57 3.37 -7.65
N PRO A 45 -12.69 2.65 -7.49
CA PRO A 45 -13.99 3.28 -7.29
C PRO A 45 -14.10 3.87 -5.87
N TYR A 46 -15.20 4.55 -5.59
CA TYR A 46 -15.50 5.07 -4.25
C TYR A 46 -15.34 3.99 -3.16
N TYR A 47 -14.83 4.37 -1.99
CA TYR A 47 -14.31 3.43 -0.98
C TYR A 47 -15.27 2.27 -0.65
N LYS A 48 -16.59 2.53 -0.64
CA LYS A 48 -17.62 1.52 -0.36
C LYS A 48 -17.65 0.35 -1.34
N TRP A 49 -17.05 0.50 -2.53
CA TRP A 49 -16.97 -0.53 -3.57
C TRP A 49 -15.53 -0.97 -3.86
N ALA A 50 -14.53 -0.40 -3.20
CA ALA A 50 -13.12 -0.62 -3.52
C ALA A 50 -12.73 -2.11 -3.38
N PHE A 51 -13.09 -2.77 -2.28
CA PHE A 51 -12.86 -4.21 -2.11
C PHE A 51 -13.61 -5.07 -3.13
N ARG A 52 -14.88 -4.77 -3.40
CA ARG A 52 -15.68 -5.51 -4.40
C ARG A 52 -15.05 -5.43 -5.79
N SER A 53 -14.50 -4.28 -6.13
CA SER A 53 -13.75 -4.08 -7.38
C SER A 53 -12.42 -4.82 -7.36
N ALA A 54 -11.63 -4.66 -6.29
CA ALA A 54 -10.31 -5.27 -6.15
C ALA A 54 -10.34 -6.81 -6.26
N ARG A 55 -11.35 -7.47 -5.69
CA ARG A 55 -11.52 -8.93 -5.75
C ARG A 55 -11.72 -9.49 -7.17
N ARG A 56 -11.98 -8.63 -8.16
CA ARG A 56 -12.16 -9.01 -9.57
C ARG A 56 -10.93 -8.73 -10.43
N LEU A 57 -9.90 -8.11 -9.85
CA LEU A 57 -8.68 -7.75 -10.58
C LEU A 57 -7.76 -8.98 -10.71
N PRO A 58 -7.07 -9.15 -11.86
CA PRO A 58 -6.25 -10.33 -12.12
C PRO A 58 -4.89 -10.32 -11.41
N LEU A 59 -4.36 -9.16 -11.03
CA LEU A 59 -3.05 -9.03 -10.38
C LEU A 59 -3.22 -8.74 -8.89
N LEU A 60 -2.33 -9.31 -8.06
CA LEU A 60 -2.25 -9.08 -6.60
C LEU A 60 -3.49 -9.54 -5.82
N SER A 61 -4.12 -10.65 -6.22
CA SER A 61 -5.29 -11.21 -5.54
C SER A 61 -5.01 -11.69 -4.11
N ASP A 62 -3.78 -12.14 -3.86
CA ASP A 62 -3.24 -12.46 -2.54
C ASP A 62 -3.21 -11.22 -1.64
N VAL A 63 -2.68 -10.10 -2.14
CA VAL A 63 -2.67 -8.82 -1.41
C VAL A 63 -4.09 -8.35 -1.10
N VAL A 64 -5.04 -8.51 -2.02
CA VAL A 64 -6.46 -8.16 -1.76
C VAL A 64 -7.05 -9.01 -0.62
N THR A 65 -6.72 -10.30 -0.59
CA THR A 65 -7.16 -11.23 0.47
C THR A 65 -6.54 -10.85 1.82
N GLU A 66 -5.25 -10.51 1.85
CA GLU A 66 -4.55 -10.05 3.05
C GLU A 66 -5.08 -8.70 3.54
N LEU A 67 -5.44 -7.79 2.63
CA LEU A 67 -6.08 -6.51 2.99
C LEU A 67 -7.45 -6.71 3.66
N ASP A 68 -8.26 -7.67 3.20
CA ASP A 68 -9.51 -8.04 3.86
C ASP A 68 -9.23 -8.58 5.28
N ALA A 69 -8.18 -9.38 5.45
CA ALA A 69 -7.82 -9.99 6.73
C ALA A 69 -7.39 -8.99 7.81
N LEU A 70 -6.87 -7.80 7.45
CA LEU A 70 -6.50 -6.74 8.41
C LEU A 70 -7.66 -6.32 9.34
N PHE A 71 -8.90 -6.49 8.88
CA PHE A 71 -10.11 -6.10 9.61
C PHE A 71 -10.70 -7.24 10.45
N LEU A 72 -10.10 -8.42 10.46
CA LEU A 72 -10.54 -9.54 11.28
C LEU A 72 -10.03 -9.39 12.73
N PRO A 73 -10.74 -9.97 13.71
CA PRO A 73 -10.25 -10.09 15.08
C PRO A 73 -8.92 -10.88 15.16
N GLU A 74 -8.14 -10.67 16.22
CA GLU A 74 -6.90 -11.40 16.52
C GLU A 74 -5.83 -11.42 15.41
N THR A 75 -5.94 -10.54 14.41
CA THR A 75 -4.95 -10.43 13.34
C THR A 75 -3.73 -9.66 13.83
N ASP A 76 -2.53 -10.21 13.63
CA ASP A 76 -1.28 -9.47 13.74
C ASP A 76 -1.14 -8.50 12.55
N ARG A 77 -1.71 -7.31 12.75
CA ARG A 77 -1.80 -6.29 11.71
C ARG A 77 -0.44 -5.73 11.34
N GLU A 78 0.52 -5.65 12.27
CA GLU A 78 1.86 -5.13 11.98
C GLU A 78 2.59 -6.10 11.05
N ALA A 79 2.58 -7.40 11.36
CA ALA A 79 3.17 -8.43 10.48
C ALA A 79 2.48 -8.52 9.11
N LEU A 80 1.14 -8.39 9.09
CA LEU A 80 0.38 -8.46 7.84
C LEU A 80 0.60 -7.23 6.94
N ILE A 81 0.75 -6.03 7.54
CA ILE A 81 1.16 -4.81 6.82
C ILE A 81 2.52 -5.01 6.14
N GLU A 82 3.51 -5.56 6.84
CA GLU A 82 4.84 -5.81 6.26
C GLU A 82 4.77 -6.84 5.13
N THR A 83 3.96 -7.89 5.31
CA THR A 83 3.75 -8.92 4.27
C THR A 83 3.16 -8.30 3.00
N ILE A 84 2.10 -7.50 3.13
CA ILE A 84 1.46 -6.78 2.01
C ILE A 84 2.47 -5.86 1.31
N CYS A 85 3.27 -5.11 2.08
CA CYS A 85 4.27 -4.20 1.52
C CYS A 85 5.37 -4.95 0.77
N SER A 86 5.82 -6.09 1.32
CA SER A 86 6.82 -6.95 0.66
C SER A 86 6.30 -7.46 -0.68
N ARG A 87 5.09 -8.01 -0.74
CA ARG A 87 4.49 -8.51 -2.00
C ARG A 87 4.34 -7.41 -3.05
N VAL A 88 3.89 -6.22 -2.64
CA VAL A 88 3.81 -5.08 -3.56
C VAL A 88 5.20 -4.68 -4.06
N SER A 89 6.20 -4.64 -3.19
CA SER A 89 7.58 -4.33 -3.58
C SER A 89 8.16 -5.36 -4.57
N GLU A 90 7.90 -6.64 -4.35
CA GLU A 90 8.31 -7.72 -5.25
C GLU A 90 7.63 -7.62 -6.60
N PHE A 91 6.33 -7.30 -6.61
CA PHE A 91 5.58 -7.06 -7.83
C PHE A 91 6.15 -5.87 -8.61
N LEU A 92 6.43 -4.74 -7.95
CA LEU A 92 7.06 -3.58 -8.58
C LEU A 92 8.41 -3.93 -9.23
N LYS A 93 9.21 -4.77 -8.57
CA LYS A 93 10.48 -5.25 -9.12
C LYS A 93 10.27 -6.16 -10.32
N LYS A 94 9.33 -7.10 -10.23
CA LYS A 94 8.99 -8.03 -11.31
C LYS A 94 8.52 -7.31 -12.57
N GLU A 95 7.73 -6.25 -12.42
CA GLU A 95 7.25 -5.40 -13.54
C GLU A 95 8.28 -4.37 -14.01
N GLY A 96 9.49 -4.36 -13.45
CA GLY A 96 10.55 -3.41 -13.82
C GLY A 96 10.26 -1.96 -13.44
N LEU A 97 9.32 -1.72 -12.52
CA LEU A 97 8.96 -0.39 -12.03
C LEU A 97 9.93 0.12 -10.97
N SER A 98 10.58 -0.79 -10.23
CA SER A 98 11.60 -0.48 -9.22
C SER A 98 12.72 -1.50 -9.25
N SER A 99 13.92 -1.10 -8.84
CA SER A 99 15.10 -1.95 -8.58
C SER A 99 15.57 -1.86 -7.12
N ALA A 100 14.83 -1.15 -6.27
CA ALA A 100 15.17 -1.00 -4.87
C ALA A 100 15.23 -2.39 -4.19
N ARG A 101 16.21 -2.58 -3.31
CA ARG A 101 16.42 -3.85 -2.60
C ARG A 101 15.66 -3.93 -1.28
N ASP A 102 15.29 -2.78 -0.72
CA ASP A 102 14.56 -2.67 0.55
C ASP A 102 13.12 -3.19 0.41
N THR A 103 12.51 -3.69 1.48
CA THR A 103 11.07 -3.99 1.55
C THR A 103 10.25 -2.78 1.98
N PHE A 104 10.91 -1.73 2.47
CA PHE A 104 10.27 -0.47 2.82
C PHE A 104 9.85 0.30 1.55
N LEU A 105 8.55 0.57 1.42
CA LEU A 105 7.97 1.09 0.18
C LEU A 105 8.41 2.52 -0.17
N ILE A 106 9.02 3.27 0.76
CA ILE A 106 9.54 4.62 0.43
C ILE A 106 10.65 4.53 -0.63
N ALA A 107 11.58 3.58 -0.50
CA ALA A 107 12.66 3.41 -1.49
C ALA A 107 12.10 3.07 -2.88
N HIS A 108 11.04 2.25 -2.93
CA HIS A 108 10.35 1.94 -4.19
C HIS A 108 9.60 3.15 -4.76
N ALA A 109 8.95 3.95 -3.91
CA ALA A 109 8.25 5.15 -4.34
C ALA A 109 9.22 6.19 -4.96
N GLU A 110 10.41 6.35 -4.37
CA GLU A 110 11.49 7.19 -4.90
C GLU A 110 11.96 6.70 -6.27
N GLU A 111 12.27 5.41 -6.41
CA GLU A 111 12.71 4.86 -7.69
C GLU A 111 11.65 4.96 -8.78
N VAL A 112 10.39 4.63 -8.48
CA VAL A 112 9.28 4.75 -9.43
C VAL A 112 9.14 6.21 -9.88
N THR A 113 9.23 7.16 -8.96
CA THR A 113 9.10 8.60 -9.26
C THR A 113 10.24 9.09 -10.16
N LEU A 114 11.48 8.65 -9.91
CA LEU A 114 12.63 9.01 -10.74
C LEU A 114 12.51 8.53 -12.19
N ARG A 115 11.78 7.43 -12.42
CA ARG A 115 11.54 6.84 -13.75
C ARG A 115 10.40 7.54 -14.51
N ILE A 116 9.66 8.46 -13.89
CA ILE A 116 8.59 9.20 -14.56
C ILE A 116 9.18 10.15 -15.61
N LYS A 117 8.79 9.95 -16.87
CA LYS A 117 9.29 10.75 -18.01
C LYS A 117 8.91 12.23 -17.90
N SER A 118 7.67 12.52 -17.49
CA SER A 118 7.20 13.89 -17.31
C SER A 118 7.90 14.57 -16.14
N ALA A 119 8.66 15.64 -16.41
CA ALA A 119 9.34 16.41 -15.38
C ALA A 119 8.35 17.05 -14.39
N ALA A 120 7.21 17.53 -14.87
CA ALA A 120 6.16 18.09 -14.02
C ALA A 120 5.64 17.04 -13.01
N LEU A 121 5.35 15.83 -13.48
CA LEU A 121 4.87 14.74 -12.60
C LEU A 121 5.96 14.28 -11.61
N ARG A 122 7.19 14.12 -12.08
CA ARG A 122 8.33 13.69 -11.25
C ARG A 122 8.65 14.66 -10.12
N ASN A 123 8.41 15.95 -10.32
CA ASN A 123 8.73 17.00 -9.34
C ASN A 123 7.56 17.36 -8.41
N MET A 124 6.39 16.70 -8.52
CA MET A 124 5.21 17.02 -7.67
C MET A 124 5.33 16.57 -6.20
N GLY A 125 6.46 15.96 -5.81
CA GLY A 125 6.71 15.52 -4.44
C GLY A 125 5.99 14.20 -4.11
N ILE A 126 6.75 13.23 -3.60
CA ILE A 126 6.28 11.85 -3.34
C ILE A 126 5.26 11.80 -2.19
N MET A 127 5.27 12.79 -1.31
CA MET A 127 4.42 12.85 -0.11
C MET A 127 3.12 13.65 -0.30
N VAL A 128 2.83 14.10 -1.53
CA VAL A 128 1.64 14.92 -1.83
C VAL A 128 0.45 14.04 -2.30
N GLY A 129 0.63 12.72 -2.37
CA GLY A 129 -0.37 11.75 -2.85
C GLY A 129 -0.98 10.88 -1.77
#